data_AF-A0A7Y4KNG6-F1
#
_entry.id   AF-A0A7Y4KNG6-F1
#
_cell.length_a   1.000
_cell.length_b   1.000
_cell.length_c   1.000
_cell.angle_alpha   90.00
_cell.angle_beta   90.00
_cell.angle_gamma   90.00
#
_symmetry.space_group_name_H-M   'P 1'
#
loop_
_entity.id
_entity.type
_entity.pdbx_description
1 polymer ?
#
loop_
_entity_poly.entity_id
_entity_poly.type
_entity_poly.pdbx_seq_one_letter_code
_entity_poly.pdbx_strand_id
1 'polypeptide(L)'
;MEERGWAYRRRQPEGTVLYEAVRENLATLLAEASDVGRGLPRNVERDLARYLECGVLVHGFARVRCESCKDELLVAFSCKGRGVCPSCNAKRAQVTAVHLVERVLPHVPYRQWTLSFPHRVR
;
A
#
# COMPACT_ATOMS: atom_id res chain seq x y z
N MET A 1 2.13 30.74 19.27
CA MET A 1 2.01 29.97 18.01
C MET A 1 1.89 28.51 18.41
N GLU A 2 0.67 27.97 18.34
CA GLU A 2 0.38 26.61 18.75
C GLU A 2 0.78 25.68 17.61
N GLU A 3 1.95 25.05 17.73
CA GLU A 3 2.39 23.99 16.82
C GLU A 3 1.38 22.85 16.91
N ARG A 4 0.44 22.79 15.96
CA ARG A 4 -0.37 21.60 15.70
C ARG A 4 0.53 20.52 15.10
N GLY A 5 1.41 19.96 15.92
CA GLY A 5 2.20 18.80 15.57
C GLY A 5 1.25 17.64 15.28
N TRP A 6 1.26 17.15 14.05
CA TRP A 6 0.48 15.97 13.69
C TRP A 6 1.03 14.76 14.45
N ALA A 7 0.36 14.37 15.54
CA ALA A 7 0.73 13.19 16.31
C ALA A 7 0.66 11.95 15.40
N TYR A 8 1.75 11.17 15.37
CA TYR A 8 1.79 9.96 14.57
C TYR A 8 0.71 8.98 15.05
N ARG A 9 -0.30 8.74 14.21
CA ARG A 9 -1.29 7.69 14.41
C ARG A 9 -0.88 6.46 13.62
N ARG A 10 -0.61 5.36 14.33
CA ARG A 10 -0.35 4.06 13.71
C ARG A 10 -1.58 3.63 12.89
N ARG A 11 -1.33 3.02 11.74
CA ARG A 11 -2.36 2.33 10.96
C ARG A 11 -2.79 1.04 11.65
N GLN A 12 -4.09 0.77 11.63
CA GLN A 12 -4.70 -0.48 12.10
C GLN A 12 -5.49 -1.08 10.93
N PRO A 13 -4.80 -1.63 9.91
CA PRO A 13 -5.46 -2.27 8.77
C PRO A 13 -6.41 -3.38 9.23
N GLU A 14 -6.11 -4.06 10.34
CA GLU A 14 -6.95 -5.08 10.96
C GLU A 14 -8.40 -4.63 11.28
N GLY A 15 -8.64 -3.32 11.41
CA GLY A 15 -9.96 -2.75 11.63
C GLY A 15 -10.66 -2.24 10.36
N THR A 16 -10.14 -2.57 9.17
CA THR A 16 -10.70 -2.10 7.89
C THR A 16 -11.47 -3.19 7.14
N VAL A 17 -12.55 -2.80 6.48
CA VAL A 17 -13.41 -3.72 5.68
C VAL A 17 -12.61 -4.48 4.62
N LEU A 18 -11.66 -3.81 3.94
CA LEU A 18 -10.83 -4.47 2.93
C LEU A 18 -9.92 -5.53 3.54
N TYR A 19 -9.35 -5.28 4.73
CA TYR A 19 -8.51 -6.26 5.40
C TYR A 19 -9.31 -7.49 5.81
N GLU A 20 -10.48 -7.27 6.41
CA GLU A 20 -11.42 -8.32 6.79
C GLU A 20 -11.81 -9.18 5.59
N ALA A 21 -12.27 -8.55 4.50
CA ALA A 21 -12.65 -9.24 3.27
C ALA A 21 -11.51 -10.09 2.69
N VAL A 22 -10.28 -9.56 2.62
CA VAL A 22 -9.13 -10.33 2.11
C VAL A 22 -8.77 -11.46 3.08
N ARG A 23 -8.73 -11.20 4.39
CA ARG A 23 -8.37 -12.19 5.41
C ARG A 23 -9.30 -13.39 5.35
N GLU A 24 -10.60 -13.15 5.20
CA GLU A 24 -11.62 -14.20 5.25
C GLU A 24 -11.76 -14.98 3.94
N ASN A 25 -11.49 -14.33 2.81
CA ASN A 25 -11.81 -14.92 1.50
C ASN A 25 -10.58 -15.32 0.69
N LEU A 26 -9.35 -14.94 1.08
CA LEU A 26 -8.16 -15.22 0.27
C LEU A 26 -7.94 -16.72 0.05
N ALA A 27 -8.09 -17.54 1.07
CA ALA A 27 -7.89 -18.99 0.95
C ALA A 27 -8.89 -19.62 -0.04
N THR A 28 -10.17 -19.27 0.09
CA THR A 28 -11.25 -19.71 -0.81
C THR A 28 -10.98 -19.26 -2.24
N LEU A 29 -10.63 -17.99 -2.43
CA LEU A 29 -10.31 -17.44 -3.75
C LEU A 29 -9.15 -18.19 -4.43
N LEU A 30 -8.10 -18.51 -3.68
CA LEU A 30 -6.94 -19.25 -4.20
C LEU A 30 -7.32 -20.69 -4.60
N ALA A 31 -8.15 -21.36 -3.80
CA ALA A 31 -8.63 -22.71 -4.09
C ALA A 31 -9.51 -22.71 -5.36
N GLU A 32 -10.53 -21.86 -5.41
CA GLU A 32 -11.44 -21.78 -6.55
C GLU A 32 -10.73 -21.37 -7.84
N ALA A 33 -9.78 -20.41 -7.77
CA ALA A 33 -9.02 -20.00 -8.94
C ALA A 33 -8.14 -21.12 -9.50
N SER A 34 -7.62 -21.99 -8.63
CA SER A 34 -6.86 -23.17 -9.04
C SER A 34 -7.75 -24.20 -9.74
N ASP A 35 -8.99 -24.36 -9.28
CA ASP A 35 -9.93 -25.34 -9.85
C ASP A 35 -10.47 -24.92 -11.23
N VAL A 36 -10.62 -23.60 -11.47
CA VAL A 36 -11.19 -23.05 -12.72
C VAL A 36 -10.15 -22.90 -13.84
N GLY A 37 -8.87 -23.18 -13.59
CA GLY A 37 -7.84 -23.21 -14.64
C GLY A 37 -6.42 -22.88 -14.18
N ARG A 38 -5.84 -21.78 -14.68
CA ARG A 38 -4.42 -21.45 -14.47
C ARG A 38 -4.09 -20.87 -13.08
N GLY A 39 -5.07 -20.75 -12.17
CA GLY A 39 -4.89 -20.02 -10.91
C GLY A 39 -4.82 -18.50 -11.11
N LEU A 40 -4.60 -17.77 -10.01
CA LEU A 40 -4.32 -16.35 -10.09
C LEU A 40 -2.88 -16.11 -10.56
N PRO A 41 -2.60 -14.97 -11.22
CA PRO A 41 -1.22 -14.58 -11.47
C PRO A 41 -0.43 -14.50 -10.15
N ARG A 42 0.77 -15.10 -10.10
CA ARG A 42 1.60 -15.15 -8.87
C ARG A 42 1.83 -13.79 -8.19
N ASN A 43 1.86 -12.71 -8.98
CA ASN A 43 2.00 -11.36 -8.42
C ASN A 43 0.77 -10.92 -7.62
N VAL A 44 -0.43 -11.37 -7.99
CA VAL A 44 -1.69 -11.05 -7.29
C VAL A 44 -1.73 -11.79 -5.96
N GLU A 45 -1.43 -13.08 -5.95
CA GLU A 45 -1.40 -13.90 -4.74
C GLU A 45 -0.40 -13.35 -3.72
N ARG A 46 0.82 -13.06 -4.17
CA ARG A 46 1.86 -12.44 -3.36
C ARG A 46 1.42 -11.08 -2.81
N ASP A 47 0.75 -10.27 -3.62
CA ASP A 47 0.34 -8.92 -3.20
C ASP A 47 -0.78 -8.98 -2.14
N LEU A 48 -1.70 -9.94 -2.24
CA LEU A 48 -2.74 -10.19 -1.22
C LEU A 48 -2.14 -10.72 0.08
N ALA A 49 -1.22 -11.69 0.00
CA ALA A 49 -0.52 -12.21 1.18
C ALA A 49 0.27 -11.11 1.90
N ARG A 50 1.08 -10.33 1.16
CA ARG A 50 1.84 -9.21 1.74
C ARG A 50 0.95 -8.07 2.24
N TYR A 51 -0.27 -7.92 1.72
CA TYR A 51 -1.22 -6.95 2.23
C TYR A 51 -1.71 -7.32 3.63
N LEU A 52 -1.98 -8.60 3.91
CA LEU A 52 -2.39 -9.08 5.23
C LEU A 52 -1.31 -8.87 6.30
N GLU A 53 -0.04 -8.83 5.89
CA GLU A 53 1.08 -8.53 6.79
C GLU A 53 1.32 -7.02 7.00
N CYS A 54 0.89 -6.19 6.04
CA CYS A 54 1.28 -4.79 5.96
C CYS A 54 0.61 -3.93 7.04
N GLY A 55 1.39 -3.38 7.98
CA GLY A 55 0.90 -2.45 9.00
C GLY A 55 0.44 -3.12 10.30
N VAL A 56 0.60 -4.43 10.41
CA VAL A 56 0.23 -5.23 11.59
C VAL A 56 1.50 -5.55 12.38
N LEU A 57 1.49 -5.28 13.69
CA LEU A 57 2.70 -5.41 14.53
C LEU A 57 3.22 -6.85 14.65
N VAL A 58 2.34 -7.85 14.59
CA VAL A 58 2.73 -9.26 14.71
C VAL A 58 3.68 -9.71 13.59
N HIS A 59 3.62 -9.03 12.43
CA HIS A 59 4.48 -9.31 11.28
C HIS A 59 5.77 -8.46 11.25
N GLY A 60 6.02 -7.69 12.31
CA GLY A 60 7.26 -6.94 12.51
C GLY A 60 7.08 -5.42 12.54
N PHE A 61 7.96 -4.78 13.30
CA PHE A 61 7.95 -3.33 13.50
C PHE A 61 9.35 -2.80 13.82
N ALA A 62 9.55 -1.52 13.54
CA ALA A 62 10.67 -0.74 14.06
C ALA A 62 10.24 0.02 15.31
N ARG A 63 11.11 0.07 16.32
CA ARG A 63 10.93 0.92 17.49
C ARG A 63 11.75 2.20 17.30
N VAL A 64 11.06 3.34 17.25
CA VAL A 64 11.68 4.66 17.18
C VAL A 64 11.60 5.28 18.56
N ARG A 65 12.74 5.67 19.12
CA ARG A 65 12.82 6.29 20.44
C ARG A 65 13.50 7.65 20.34
N CYS A 66 12.91 8.67 20.95
CA CYS A 66 13.57 9.96 21.10
C CYS A 66 14.64 9.88 22.19
N GLU A 67 15.86 10.32 21.91
CA GLU A 67 16.94 10.29 22.91
C GLU A 67 16.76 11.31 24.03
N SER A 68 16.09 12.43 23.76
CA SER A 68 15.88 13.52 24.72
C SER A 68 14.68 13.27 25.63
N CYS A 69 13.47 13.10 25.08
CA CYS A 69 12.24 12.90 25.87
C CYS A 69 11.93 11.44 26.19
N LYS A 70 12.68 10.49 25.62
CA LYS A 70 12.50 9.04 25.80
C LYS A 70 11.18 8.46 25.26
N ASP A 71 10.33 9.26 24.63
CA ASP A 71 9.12 8.77 23.97
C ASP A 71 9.42 7.73 22.91
N GLU A 72 8.55 6.72 22.82
CA GLU A 72 8.68 5.59 21.91
C GLU A 72 7.47 5.48 20.97
N LEU A 73 7.75 5.17 19.71
CA LEU A 73 6.75 4.89 18.68
C LEU A 73 7.07 3.55 18.02
N LEU A 74 6.04 2.72 17.87
CA LEU A 74 6.13 1.49 17.10
C LEU A 74 5.65 1.75 15.67
N VAL A 75 6.54 1.49 14.71
CA VAL A 75 6.27 1.67 13.29
C VAL A 75 6.21 0.29 12.64
N ALA A 76 5.00 -0.18 12.37
CA ALA A 76 4.78 -1.45 11.68
C ALA A 76 5.39 -1.43 10.27
N PHE A 77 5.91 -2.58 9.83
CA PHE A 77 6.44 -2.71 8.47
C PHE A 77 5.35 -2.54 7.41
N SER A 78 5.80 -2.15 6.21
CA SER A 78 4.93 -1.92 5.06
C SER A 78 5.31 -2.87 3.94
N CYS A 79 4.32 -3.35 3.18
CA CYS A 79 4.58 -4.28 2.07
C CYS A 79 5.35 -3.62 0.92
N LYS A 80 5.34 -2.28 0.82
CA LYS A 80 5.95 -1.50 -0.26
C LYS A 80 5.48 -1.92 -1.67
N GLY A 81 4.37 -2.66 -1.75
CA GLY A 81 3.80 -3.19 -2.98
C GLY A 81 3.13 -2.12 -3.85
N ARG A 82 2.70 -2.55 -5.04
CA ARG A 82 1.96 -1.72 -6.03
C ARG A 82 0.56 -2.28 -6.37
N GLY A 83 0.13 -3.32 -5.66
CA GLY A 83 -1.17 -3.95 -5.85
C GLY A 83 -2.23 -3.42 -4.88
N VAL A 84 -2.86 -4.36 -4.19
CA VAL A 84 -4.12 -4.15 -3.43
C VAL A 84 -3.99 -3.28 -2.19
N CYS A 85 -2.79 -3.09 -1.63
CA CYS A 85 -2.61 -2.34 -0.38
C CYS A 85 -2.86 -0.83 -0.60
N PRO A 86 -3.96 -0.25 -0.09
CA PRO A 86 -4.31 1.14 -0.36
C PRO A 86 -3.30 2.11 0.24
N SER A 87 -2.80 1.79 1.44
CA SER A 87 -1.83 2.59 2.17
C SER A 87 -0.48 2.72 1.44
N CYS A 88 0.08 1.60 0.97
CA CYS A 88 1.36 1.63 0.26
C CYS A 88 1.21 2.23 -1.13
N ASN A 89 0.10 1.96 -1.82
CA ASN A 89 -0.15 2.52 -3.14
C ASN A 89 -0.34 4.05 -3.07
N ALA A 90 -1.14 4.53 -2.11
CA ALA A 90 -1.32 5.97 -1.88
C ALA A 90 0.00 6.66 -1.53
N LYS A 91 0.80 6.11 -0.59
CA LYS A 91 2.10 6.70 -0.26
C LYS A 91 3.02 6.77 -1.48
N ARG A 92 3.04 5.72 -2.29
CA ARG A 92 3.85 5.68 -3.51
C ARG A 92 3.38 6.69 -4.54
N ALA A 93 2.07 6.78 -4.79
CA ALA A 93 1.48 7.78 -5.68
C ALA A 93 1.87 9.20 -5.26
N GLN A 94 1.80 9.51 -3.95
CA GLN A 94 2.23 10.80 -3.41
C GLN A 94 3.72 11.06 -3.60
N VAL A 95 4.59 10.09 -3.28
CA VAL A 95 6.04 10.21 -3.50
C VAL A 95 6.36 10.42 -4.98
N THR A 96 5.67 9.71 -5.87
CA THR A 96 5.81 9.89 -7.32
C THR A 96 5.35 11.28 -7.75
N ALA A 97 4.21 11.76 -7.27
CA ALA A 97 3.71 13.09 -7.60
C ALA A 97 4.71 14.19 -7.19
N VAL A 98 5.24 14.11 -5.98
CA VAL A 98 6.28 15.04 -5.49
C VAL A 98 7.51 14.99 -6.39
N HIS A 99 8.04 13.80 -6.66
CA HIS A 99 9.20 13.66 -7.54
C HIS A 99 8.97 14.24 -8.93
N LEU A 100 7.78 14.00 -9.51
CA LEU A 100 7.43 14.51 -10.82
C LEU A 100 7.40 16.04 -10.83
N VAL A 101 6.72 16.67 -9.87
CA VAL A 101 6.60 18.14 -9.80
C VAL A 101 7.94 18.81 -9.49
N GLU A 102 8.74 18.23 -8.60
CA GLU A 102 9.99 18.87 -8.15
C GLU A 102 11.17 18.67 -9.10
N ARG A 103 11.20 17.56 -9.85
CA ARG A 103 12.44 17.14 -10.56
C ARG A 103 12.27 16.75 -12.01
N VAL A 104 11.05 16.49 -12.49
CA VAL A 104 10.83 15.91 -13.83
C VAL A 104 10.02 16.81 -14.73
N LEU A 105 8.94 17.38 -14.21
CA LEU A 105 7.95 18.14 -14.98
C LEU A 105 8.25 19.64 -14.89
N PRO A 106 8.59 20.31 -16.01
CA PRO A 106 8.71 21.77 -16.02
C PRO A 106 7.36 22.46 -15.73
N HIS A 107 7.41 23.69 -15.23
CA HIS A 107 6.21 24.50 -14.97
C HIS A 107 5.60 25.04 -16.27
N VAL A 108 4.87 24.19 -17.00
CA VAL A 108 4.17 24.52 -18.24
C VAL A 108 2.74 23.94 -18.21
N PRO A 109 1.79 24.47 -19.02
CA PRO A 109 0.46 23.87 -19.14
C PRO A 109 0.54 22.44 -19.69
N TYR A 110 -0.08 21.50 -18.98
CA TYR A 110 -0.16 20.09 -19.40
C TYR A 110 -1.55 19.74 -19.93
N ARG A 111 -1.58 18.80 -20.90
CA ARG A 111 -2.82 18.17 -21.36
C ARG A 111 -2.73 16.67 -21.13
N GLN A 112 -3.53 16.14 -20.22
CA GLN A 112 -3.62 14.71 -19.99
C GLN A 112 -4.40 14.07 -21.15
N TRP A 113 -3.79 13.10 -21.80
CA TRP A 113 -4.46 12.22 -22.76
C TRP A 113 -4.37 10.79 -22.26
N THR A 114 -5.42 10.00 -22.48
CA THR A 114 -5.41 8.56 -22.19
C THR A 114 -5.82 7.84 -23.46
N LEU A 115 -5.05 6.82 -23.83
CA LEU A 115 -5.32 5.96 -24.97
C LEU A 115 -5.49 4.54 -24.46
N SER A 116 -6.66 3.96 -24.70
CA SER A 116 -6.96 2.57 -24.33
C SER A 116 -6.95 1.70 -25.57
N PHE A 117 -6.17 0.64 -25.52
CA PHE A 117 -6.02 -0.33 -26.59
C PHE A 117 -6.78 -1.62 -26.25
N PRO A 118 -7.52 -2.23 -27.20
CA PRO A 118 -8.12 -3.54 -26.99
C PRO A 118 -7.03 -4.60 -26.77
N HIS A 119 -7.35 -5.66 -26.02
CA HIS A 119 -6.38 -6.70 -25.66
C HIS A 119 -5.65 -7.30 -26.87
N ARG A 120 -6.30 -7.40 -28.04
CA ARG A 120 -5.71 -7.96 -29.25
C ARG A 120 -4.56 -7.13 -29.85
N VAL A 121 -4.43 -5.86 -29.48
CA VAL A 121 -3.39 -4.95 -30.02
C VAL A 121 -2.43 -4.47 -28.92
N ARG A 122 -2.47 -5.10 -27.74
CA ARG A 122 -1.60 -4.79 -26.61
C ARG A 122 -0.38 -5.71 -26.58
#